data_AF-A0A924TR95-F1
#
_entry.id   AF-A0A924TR95-F1
#
_cell.length_a   1.000
_cell.length_b   1.000
_cell.length_c   1.000
_cell.angle_alpha   90.00
_cell.angle_beta   90.00
_cell.angle_gamma   90.00
#
_symmetry.space_group_name_H-M   'P 1'
#
loop_
_entity.id
_entity.type
_entity.pdbx_description
1 polymer ?
#
loop_
_entity_poly.entity_id
_entity_poly.type
_entity_poly.pdbx_seq_one_letter_code
_entity_poly.pdbx_strand_id
1 'polypeptide(L)'
;MQTAHPLNRPMRTAITLAELLQRIEASAQPIGATQYRRLVRHLAQLLDSLAPGPDLDRLLTTFPAAAALYENQHYDMAGLCRSPLEASLNSELTARAAINKARAD
;
A
#
# COMPACT_ATOMS: atom_id res chain seq x y z
N MET A 1 17.82 13.66 20.20
CA MET A 1 17.86 12.25 20.66
C MET A 1 16.52 11.62 20.31
N GLN A 2 16.44 10.88 19.19
CA GLN A 2 15.20 10.20 18.78
C GLN A 2 15.02 8.93 19.61
N THR A 3 14.03 8.91 20.47
CA THR A 3 13.62 7.71 21.21
C THR A 3 12.96 6.76 20.21
N ALA A 4 13.63 5.65 19.91
CA ALA A 4 13.01 4.52 19.23
C ALA A 4 11.87 4.03 20.14
N HIS A 5 10.63 4.40 19.80
CA HIS A 5 9.47 3.87 20.50
C HIS A 5 9.40 2.37 20.17
N PRO A 6 9.16 1.49 21.16
CA PRO A 6 8.94 0.09 20.85
C PRO A 6 7.76 0.01 19.88
N LEU A 7 8.01 -0.51 18.68
CA LEU A 7 6.97 -0.66 17.65
C LEU A 7 5.78 -1.37 18.31
N ASN A 8 4.59 -0.81 18.24
CA ASN A 8 3.42 -1.48 18.79
C ASN A 8 3.08 -2.71 17.92
N ARG A 9 2.26 -3.63 18.44
CA ARG A 9 1.84 -4.84 17.70
C ARG A 9 1.27 -4.52 16.30
N PRO A 10 0.36 -3.54 16.11
CA PRO A 10 -0.18 -3.25 14.78
C PRO A 10 0.88 -2.76 13.80
N MET A 11 1.85 -1.94 14.24
CA MET A 11 2.96 -1.50 13.39
C MET A 11 3.83 -2.67 12.91
N ARG A 12 4.15 -3.63 13.80
CA ARG A 12 4.90 -4.84 13.38
C ARG A 12 4.15 -5.63 12.32
N THR A 13 2.84 -5.82 12.49
CA THR A 13 2.00 -6.50 11.50
C THR A 13 1.95 -5.72 10.18
N ALA A 14 1.83 -4.40 10.23
CA ALA A 14 1.84 -3.55 9.05
C ALA A 14 3.16 -3.68 8.26
N ILE A 15 4.31 -3.71 8.95
CA ILE A 15 5.62 -3.92 8.32
C ILE A 15 5.67 -5.27 7.59
N THR A 16 5.24 -6.35 8.24
CA THR A 16 5.24 -7.70 7.63
C THR A 16 4.34 -7.77 6.39
N LEU A 17 3.16 -7.17 6.44
CA LEU A 17 2.23 -7.17 5.31
C LEU A 17 2.69 -6.24 4.17
N ALA A 18 3.34 -5.11 4.50
CA ALA A 18 3.94 -4.22 3.53
C ALA A 18 5.12 -4.89 2.79
N GLU A 19 5.98 -5.61 3.51
CA GLU A 19 7.05 -6.41 2.90
C GLU A 19 6.50 -7.50 1.98
N LEU A 20 5.46 -8.21 2.44
CA LEU A 20 4.81 -9.25 1.63
C LEU A 20 4.21 -8.66 0.35
N LEU A 21 3.49 -7.54 0.46
CA LEU A 21 2.92 -6.86 -0.71
C LEU A 21 4.04 -6.39 -1.66
N GLN A 22 5.09 -5.76 -1.14
CA GLN A 22 6.22 -5.30 -1.95
C GLN A 22 6.88 -6.44 -2.74
N ARG A 23 7.02 -7.62 -2.12
CA ARG A 23 7.55 -8.82 -2.78
C ARG A 23 6.62 -9.38 -3.84
N ILE A 24 5.31 -9.32 -3.61
CA ILE A 24 4.31 -9.76 -4.60
C ILE A 24 4.33 -8.82 -5.81
N GLU A 25 4.31 -7.50 -5.60
CA GLU A 25 4.35 -6.50 -6.68
C GLU A 25 5.65 -6.58 -7.50
N ALA A 26 6.76 -6.97 -6.88
CA ALA A 26 8.04 -7.15 -7.57
C ALA A 26 8.20 -8.53 -8.25
N SER A 27 7.27 -9.46 -8.03
CA SER A 27 7.36 -10.83 -8.52
C SER A 27 6.51 -11.03 -9.78
N ALA A 28 7.04 -11.77 -10.75
CA ALA A 28 6.27 -12.22 -11.93
C ALA A 28 5.37 -13.43 -11.64
N GLN A 29 5.39 -13.97 -10.41
CA GLN A 29 4.58 -15.13 -10.05
C GLN A 29 3.11 -14.75 -9.84
N PRO A 30 2.16 -15.47 -10.47
CA PRO A 30 0.74 -15.19 -10.30
C PRO A 30 0.30 -15.50 -8.87
N ILE A 31 -0.33 -14.54 -8.22
CA ILE A 31 -1.04 -14.71 -6.95
C ILE A 31 -2.54 -14.81 -7.20
N GLY A 32 -3.22 -15.65 -6.43
CA GLY A 32 -4.68 -15.74 -6.49
C GLY A 32 -5.34 -14.41 -6.13
N ALA A 33 -6.28 -13.93 -6.96
CA ALA A 33 -6.94 -12.63 -6.78
C ALA A 33 -7.58 -12.46 -5.39
N THR A 34 -8.20 -13.51 -4.85
CA THR A 34 -8.80 -13.48 -3.51
C THR A 34 -7.76 -13.28 -2.41
N GLN A 35 -6.59 -13.89 -2.55
CA GLN A 35 -5.49 -13.77 -1.57
C GLN A 35 -4.90 -12.37 -1.61
N TYR A 36 -4.64 -11.86 -2.81
CA TYR A 36 -4.20 -10.48 -3.02
C TYR A 36 -5.20 -9.48 -2.41
N ARG A 37 -6.49 -9.62 -2.71
CA ARG A 37 -7.55 -8.74 -2.18
C ARG A 37 -7.71 -8.83 -0.66
N ARG A 38 -7.37 -9.96 -0.03
CA ARG A 38 -7.35 -10.09 1.44
C ARG A 38 -6.14 -9.37 2.02
N LEU A 39 -4.96 -9.56 1.44
CA LEU A 39 -3.73 -8.88 1.85
C LEU A 39 -3.88 -7.36 1.79
N VAL A 40 -4.27 -6.82 0.62
CA VAL A 40 -4.41 -5.38 0.41
C VAL A 40 -5.43 -4.77 1.38
N ARG A 41 -6.60 -5.41 1.56
CA ARG A 41 -7.62 -4.91 2.50
C ARG A 41 -7.13 -4.91 3.94
N HIS A 42 -6.41 -5.96 4.36
CA HIS A 42 -5.92 -6.03 5.72
C HIS A 42 -4.82 -4.98 5.98
N LEU A 43 -3.91 -4.80 5.02
CA LEU A 43 -2.89 -3.76 5.10
C LEU A 43 -3.51 -2.37 5.13
N ALA A 44 -4.48 -2.07 4.26
CA ALA A 44 -5.18 -0.78 4.23
C ALA A 44 -5.85 -0.44 5.57
N GLN A 45 -6.53 -1.42 6.19
CA GLN A 45 -7.13 -1.24 7.53
C GLN A 45 -6.10 -0.96 8.61
N LEU A 46 -4.94 -1.62 8.56
CA LEU A 46 -3.87 -1.34 9.51
C LEU A 46 -3.32 0.06 9.30
N LEU A 47 -3.03 0.45 8.07
CA LEU A 47 -2.48 1.77 7.76
C LEU A 47 -3.40 2.91 8.23
N ASP A 48 -4.72 2.78 8.06
CA ASP A 48 -5.70 3.75 8.61
C ASP A 48 -5.70 3.83 10.14
N SER A 49 -5.40 2.72 10.81
CA SER A 49 -5.39 2.65 12.28
C SER A 49 -4.09 3.18 12.90
N LEU A 50 -3.04 3.38 12.09
CA LEU A 50 -1.76 3.87 12.57
C LEU A 50 -1.80 5.39 12.75
N ALA A 51 -1.28 5.85 13.89
CA ALA A 51 -1.11 7.27 14.13
C ALA A 51 -0.13 7.87 13.10
N PRO A 52 -0.46 9.04 12.51
CA PRO A 52 0.50 9.80 11.71
C PRO A 52 1.77 10.09 12.53
N GLY A 53 2.93 9.91 11.92
CA GLY A 53 4.20 10.13 12.60
C GLY A 53 5.40 9.46 11.93
N PRO A 54 6.59 9.58 12.53
CA PRO A 54 7.86 9.18 11.91
C PRO A 54 7.95 7.68 11.59
N ASP A 55 7.28 6.83 12.37
CA ASP A 55 7.29 5.39 12.12
C ASP A 55 6.43 5.01 10.91
N LEU A 56 5.27 5.65 10.75
CA LEU A 56 4.43 5.48 9.55
C LEU A 56 5.17 6.04 8.33
N ASP A 57 5.77 7.22 8.44
CA ASP A 57 6.55 7.81 7.34
C ASP A 57 7.71 6.90 6.91
N ARG A 58 8.42 6.28 7.87
CA ARG A 58 9.48 5.33 7.59
C ARG A 58 8.94 4.08 6.88
N LEU A 59 7.80 3.54 7.32
CA LEU A 59 7.16 2.40 6.67
C LEU A 59 6.82 2.72 5.21
N LEU A 60 6.14 3.84 4.96
CA LEU A 60 5.73 4.24 3.61
C LEU A 60 6.95 4.54 2.71
N THR A 61 8.01 5.14 3.26
CA THR A 61 9.25 5.37 2.51
C THR A 61 10.00 4.08 2.18
N THR A 62 9.94 3.08 3.08
CA THR A 62 10.62 1.79 2.89
C THR A 62 9.90 0.89 1.89
N PHE A 63 8.57 0.95 1.84
CA PHE A 63 7.73 0.05 1.04
C PHE A 63 6.85 0.83 0.05
N PRO A 64 7.35 1.11 -1.17
CA PRO A 64 6.59 1.81 -2.22
C PRO A 64 5.19 1.25 -2.48
N ALA A 65 5.02 -0.07 -2.44
CA ALA A 65 3.70 -0.68 -2.63
C ALA A 65 2.69 -0.30 -1.51
N ALA A 66 3.17 -0.15 -0.27
CA ALA A 66 2.35 0.30 0.85
C ALA A 66 2.08 1.82 0.78
N ALA A 67 3.04 2.61 0.30
CA ALA A 67 2.84 4.04 0.03
C ALA A 67 1.73 4.27 -0.99
N ALA A 68 1.79 3.60 -2.14
CA ALA A 68 0.75 3.69 -3.17
C ALA A 68 -0.63 3.30 -2.63
N LEU A 69 -0.72 2.25 -1.80
CA LEU A 69 -1.97 1.84 -1.16
C LEU A 69 -2.51 2.93 -0.22
N TYR A 70 -1.66 3.47 0.65
CA TYR A 70 -2.02 4.53 1.60
C TYR A 70 -2.51 5.79 0.88
N GLU A 71 -1.82 6.18 -0.19
CA GLU A 71 -2.17 7.34 -1.02
C GLU A 71 -3.54 7.13 -1.70
N ASN A 72 -3.76 5.98 -2.31
CA ASN A 72 -5.05 5.66 -2.97
C ASN A 72 -6.22 5.71 -1.99
N GLN A 73 -6.00 5.31 -0.74
CA GLN A 73 -7.02 5.34 0.31
C GLN A 73 -7.32 6.75 0.81
N HIS A 74 -6.32 7.62 0.84
CA HIS A 74 -6.43 9.01 1.29
C HIS A 74 -6.50 10.01 0.13
N TYR A 75 -6.89 9.56 -1.07
CA TYR A 75 -6.84 10.36 -2.28
C TYR A 75 -7.70 11.63 -2.20
N ASP A 76 -8.82 11.58 -1.47
CA ASP A 76 -9.71 12.72 -1.24
C ASP A 76 -9.05 13.84 -0.39
N MET A 77 -7.95 13.53 0.30
CA MET A 77 -7.14 14.49 1.04
C MET A 77 -6.14 15.13 0.07
N ALA A 78 -6.54 16.23 -0.57
CA ALA A 78 -5.69 16.98 -1.50
C ALA A 78 -4.31 17.28 -0.87
N GLY A 79 -3.24 16.74 -1.45
CA GLY A 79 -1.85 17.01 -1.04
C GLY A 79 -0.99 15.80 -0.70
N LEU A 80 -1.49 14.57 -0.82
CA LEU A 80 -0.76 13.35 -0.47
C LEU A 80 0.04 12.70 -1.61
N CYS A 81 0.44 13.45 -2.65
CA CYS A 81 1.31 12.93 -3.70
C CYS A 81 2.72 12.64 -3.14
N ARG A 82 2.91 11.44 -2.56
CA ARG A 82 4.24 10.93 -2.16
C ARG A 82 4.82 10.00 -3.25
N SER A 83 4.00 9.55 -4.20
CA SER A 83 4.43 8.82 -5.39
C SER A 83 4.75 9.77 -6.57
N PRO A 84 5.74 9.43 -7.42
CA PRO A 84 5.97 10.16 -8.67
C PRO A 84 4.74 10.07 -9.59
N LEU A 85 4.38 11.18 -10.24
CA LEU A 85 3.19 11.31 -11.10
C LEU A 85 3.02 10.15 -12.10
N GLU A 86 4.11 9.69 -12.72
CA GLU A 86 4.08 8.59 -13.69
C GLU A 86 3.63 7.25 -13.08
N ALA A 87 4.04 6.95 -11.85
CA ALA A 87 3.63 5.72 -11.17
C ALA A 87 2.12 5.74 -10.90
N SER A 88 1.60 6.89 -10.43
CA SER A 88 0.17 7.08 -10.18
C SER A 88 -0.67 6.92 -11.45
N LEU A 89 -0.26 7.56 -12.55
CA LEU A 89 -0.93 7.45 -13.85
C LEU A 89 -0.94 6.00 -14.37
N ASN A 90 0.19 5.30 -14.28
CA ASN A 90 0.30 3.91 -14.75
C ASN A 90 -0.60 2.96 -13.93
N SER A 91 -0.73 3.18 -12.62
CA SER A 91 -1.66 2.42 -11.78
C SER A 91 -3.12 2.65 -12.19
N GLU A 92 -3.52 3.90 -12.46
CA GLU A 92 -4.87 4.22 -12.93
C GLU A 92 -5.19 3.53 -14.26
N LEU A 93 -4.25 3.58 -15.23
CA LEU A 93 -4.40 2.93 -16.53
C LEU A 93 -4.54 1.41 -16.37
N THR A 94 -3.71 0.79 -15.52
CA THR A 94 -3.75 -0.65 -15.25
C THR A 94 -5.06 -1.07 -14.60
N ALA A 95 -5.53 -0.31 -13.61
CA ALA A 95 -6.80 -0.57 -12.93
C ALA A 95 -7.99 -0.47 -13.90
N ARG A 96 -8.04 0.56 -14.74
CA ARG A 96 -9.07 0.72 -15.79
C ARG A 96 -9.06 -0.45 -16.76
N ALA A 97 -7.89 -0.88 -17.22
CA ALA A 97 -7.77 -2.03 -18.11
C ALA A 97 -8.33 -3.31 -17.48
N ALA A 98 -7.99 -3.56 -16.21
CA ALA A 98 -8.48 -4.72 -15.47
C ALA A 98 -10.01 -4.70 -15.27
N ILE A 99 -10.58 -3.55 -14.90
CA ILE A 99 -12.04 -3.37 -14.73
C ILE A 99 -12.75 -3.58 -16.07
N ASN A 100 -12.25 -2.99 -17.15
CA ASN A 100 -12.85 -3.14 -18.47
C ASN A 100 -12.84 -4.60 -18.94
N LYS A 101 -11.75 -5.32 -18.70
CA LYS A 101 -11.66 -6.75 -18.97
C LYS A 101 -12.72 -7.54 -18.19
N ALA A 102 -12.83 -7.30 -16.88
CA ALA A 102 -13.81 -7.99 -16.03
C ALA A 102 -15.28 -7.65 -16.37
N ARG A 103 -15.54 -6.58 -17.13
CA ARG A 103 -16.88 -6.22 -17.64
C ARG A 103 -17.19 -6.84 -19.00
N ALA A 104 -16.17 -7.32 -19.71
CA ALA A 104 -16.30 -7.95 -21.03
C ALA A 104 -16.40 -9.47 -20.96
N ASP A 105 -16.03 -10.07 -19.82
CA ASP A 105 -16.28 -11.48 -19.45
C ASP A 105 -17.68 -11.65 -18.83
#